data_AF-A0A7C2US48-F1
#
_entry.id   AF-A0A7C2US48-F1
#
_cell.length_a   1.000
_cell.length_b   1.000
_cell.length_c   1.000
_cell.angle_alpha   90.00
_cell.angle_beta   90.00
_cell.angle_gamma   90.00
#
_symmetry.space_group_name_H-M   'P 1'
#
loop_
_entity.id
_entity.type
_entity.pdbx_description
1 polymer ?
#
loop_
_entity_poly.entity_id
_entity_poly.type
_entity_poly.pdbx_seq_one_letter_code
_entity_poly.pdbx_strand_id
1 'polypeptide(L)'
;MQQALEELQRAIQHALALGLGRAGGLEPLRDALRALQPHDALAPLADGVQAVLDTDDARVQLDVLTRLHYACGRLLTRLHADALPTLSADALHEPTRRVAAVVLPSSRFPPTREGNQAPSVPPAGRGNLQEGVLESFARLFRGEASLLETLPAVYAHLQAWQPDQPLLPMQLALAHYGTAHIAIERLRALGTDGLQAVIQLAGSKSPAVRLRACELLLEYDAPKASAALRSALPKAPRALPLMQKLRARPDLHEVLLKDGAPTLEQWLSALGDRRQYHQMLQQTEVQIMLLPPNAPALDALLQKVHALAFNEYESWRMLARVPHERTTQTLLAHPEWLRSQWYEHFLATLDYRLIPILRSIHPQFWREQVRQIAQNLPDAAFLTDALRGHPDLVKRFGEPAEVAQSRN
;
A
#
# COMPACT_ATOMS: atom_id res chain seq x y z
N MET A 1 -4.51 24.33 -7.91
CA MET A 1 -4.18 22.96 -8.35
C MET A 1 -3.81 22.05 -7.18
N GLN A 2 -2.74 22.29 -6.41
CA GLN A 2 -2.40 21.45 -5.23
C GLN A 2 -3.52 21.42 -4.18
N GLN A 3 -4.03 22.58 -3.79
CA GLN A 3 -5.14 22.67 -2.83
C GLN A 3 -6.40 21.91 -3.31
N ALA A 4 -6.75 22.03 -4.59
CA ALA A 4 -7.87 21.29 -5.19
C ALA A 4 -7.68 19.77 -5.14
N LEU A 5 -6.43 19.29 -5.34
CA LEU A 5 -6.09 17.88 -5.20
C LEU A 5 -6.14 17.42 -3.73
N GLU A 6 -5.67 18.22 -2.77
CA GLU A 6 -5.77 17.90 -1.35
C GLU A 6 -7.22 17.86 -0.87
N GLU A 7 -8.07 18.78 -1.34
CA GLU A 7 -9.51 18.79 -1.10
C GLU A 7 -10.19 17.56 -1.69
N LEU A 8 -9.83 17.16 -2.92
CA LEU A 8 -10.30 15.92 -3.52
C LEU A 8 -9.86 14.68 -2.71
N GLN A 9 -8.61 14.62 -2.27
CA GLN A 9 -8.08 13.53 -1.46
C GLN A 9 -8.89 13.36 -0.16
N ARG A 10 -9.18 14.48 0.54
CA ARG A 10 -9.98 14.50 1.77
C ARG A 10 -11.44 14.13 1.51
N ALA A 11 -12.03 14.63 0.42
CA ALA A 11 -13.40 14.31 0.05
C ALA A 11 -13.57 12.82 -0.28
N ILE A 12 -12.62 12.22 -1.00
CA ILE A 12 -12.63 10.78 -1.28
C ILE A 12 -12.50 9.98 0.02
N GLN A 13 -11.57 10.34 0.91
CA GLN A 13 -11.42 9.68 2.21
C GLN A 13 -12.69 9.79 3.06
N HIS A 14 -13.34 10.95 3.05
CA HIS A 14 -14.59 11.18 3.76
C HIS A 14 -15.74 10.33 3.21
N ALA A 15 -15.90 10.28 1.88
CA ALA A 15 -16.90 9.45 1.22
C ALA A 15 -16.68 7.96 1.48
N LEU A 16 -15.43 7.51 1.49
CA LEU A 16 -15.06 6.13 1.83
C LEU A 16 -15.30 5.82 3.32
N ALA A 17 -15.11 6.78 4.21
CA ALA A 17 -15.30 6.62 5.65
C ALA A 17 -16.78 6.58 6.09
N LEU A 18 -17.65 7.37 5.46
CA LEU A 18 -19.09 7.40 5.78
C LEU A 18 -19.91 6.32 5.06
N GLY A 19 -19.40 5.79 3.94
CA GLY A 19 -20.09 4.82 3.10
C GLY A 19 -20.97 5.49 2.04
N LEU A 20 -20.85 5.00 0.80
CA LEU A 20 -21.34 5.64 -0.43
C LEU A 20 -22.87 5.79 -0.57
N GLY A 21 -23.64 5.22 0.36
CA GLY A 21 -25.10 5.30 0.40
C GLY A 21 -25.68 6.05 1.60
N ARG A 22 -24.86 6.69 2.45
CA ARG A 22 -25.37 7.49 3.59
C ARG A 22 -25.56 8.95 3.20
N ALA A 23 -26.65 9.56 3.67
CA ALA A 23 -26.92 10.99 3.48
C ALA A 23 -25.73 11.84 3.95
N GLY A 24 -25.26 12.74 3.08
CA GLY A 24 -24.09 13.60 3.33
C GLY A 24 -22.73 13.03 2.90
N GLY A 25 -22.62 11.72 2.60
CA GLY A 25 -21.33 11.10 2.25
C GLY A 25 -20.72 11.57 0.92
N LEU A 26 -21.55 12.03 -0.01
CA LEU A 26 -21.14 12.52 -1.34
C LEU A 26 -21.06 14.06 -1.43
N GLU A 27 -21.48 14.78 -0.39
CA GLU A 27 -21.48 16.26 -0.42
C GLU A 27 -20.06 16.84 -0.56
N PRO A 28 -19.03 16.36 0.17
CA PRO A 28 -17.68 16.86 -0.02
C PRO A 28 -17.09 16.57 -1.41
N LEU A 29 -17.58 15.53 -2.10
CA LEU A 29 -17.17 15.25 -3.48
C LEU A 29 -17.71 16.29 -4.46
N ARG A 30 -18.89 16.89 -4.20
CA ARG A 30 -19.43 17.99 -4.99
C ARG A 30 -18.62 19.27 -4.82
N ASP A 31 -18.15 19.55 -3.61
CA ASP A 31 -17.28 20.69 -3.34
C ASP A 31 -15.89 20.48 -3.95
N ALA A 32 -15.33 19.27 -3.84
CA ALA A 32 -14.09 18.92 -4.52
C ALA A 32 -14.21 19.04 -6.05
N LEU A 33 -15.34 18.62 -6.64
CA LEU A 33 -15.57 18.78 -8.08
C LEU A 33 -15.50 20.24 -8.51
N ARG A 34 -16.14 21.15 -7.76
CA ARG A 34 -16.09 22.61 -8.04
C ARG A 34 -14.66 23.15 -7.94
N ALA A 35 -13.84 22.63 -7.04
CA ALA A 35 -12.44 23.01 -6.91
C ALA A 35 -11.56 22.52 -8.08
N LEU A 36 -11.94 21.43 -8.76
CA LEU A 36 -11.21 20.86 -9.90
C LEU A 36 -11.55 21.54 -11.23
N GLN A 37 -12.80 21.97 -11.42
CA GLN A 37 -13.32 22.55 -12.68
C GLN A 37 -12.51 23.73 -13.26
N PRO A 38 -11.88 24.62 -12.46
CA PRO A 38 -11.05 25.71 -13.00
C PRO A 38 -9.70 25.27 -13.59
N HIS A 39 -9.37 23.98 -13.56
CA HIS A 39 -8.06 23.46 -13.96
C HIS A 39 -8.17 22.45 -15.10
N ASP A 40 -7.89 22.87 -16.34
CA ASP A 40 -7.96 22.00 -17.54
C ASP A 40 -7.10 20.72 -17.39
N ALA A 41 -5.93 20.83 -16.76
CA ALA A 41 -5.04 19.70 -16.51
C ALA A 41 -5.64 18.65 -15.54
N LEU A 42 -6.68 19.00 -14.78
CA LEU A 42 -7.39 18.12 -13.85
C LEU A 42 -8.76 17.66 -14.39
N ALA A 43 -9.11 17.99 -15.64
CA ALA A 43 -10.38 17.59 -16.25
C ALA A 43 -10.67 16.07 -16.14
N PRO A 44 -9.70 15.15 -16.35
CA PRO A 44 -9.96 13.72 -16.17
C PRO A 44 -10.34 13.31 -14.74
N LEU A 45 -9.87 14.06 -13.72
CA LEU A 45 -10.27 13.84 -12.34
C LEU A 45 -11.66 14.41 -12.06
N ALA A 46 -11.98 15.57 -12.62
CA ALA A 46 -13.32 16.15 -12.54
C ALA A 46 -14.37 15.23 -13.18
N ASP A 47 -14.09 14.70 -14.37
CA ASP A 47 -14.95 13.74 -15.07
C ASP A 47 -15.16 12.47 -14.26
N GLY A 48 -14.11 11.96 -13.61
CA GLY A 48 -14.22 10.80 -12.74
C GLY A 48 -15.05 11.08 -11.49
N VAL A 49 -14.92 12.25 -10.86
CA VAL A 49 -15.75 12.63 -9.71
C VAL A 49 -17.21 12.81 -10.12
N GLN A 50 -17.45 13.42 -11.29
CA GLN A 50 -18.78 13.54 -11.87
C GLN A 50 -19.41 12.16 -12.12
N ALA A 51 -18.66 11.21 -12.68
CA ALA A 51 -19.12 9.84 -12.89
C ALA A 51 -19.49 9.10 -11.59
N VAL A 52 -18.82 9.42 -10.47
CA VAL A 52 -19.19 8.90 -9.14
C VAL A 52 -20.51 9.51 -8.66
N LEU A 53 -20.72 10.80 -8.89
CA LEU A 53 -21.93 11.52 -8.46
C LEU A 53 -23.17 11.14 -9.29
N ASP A 54 -22.98 10.75 -10.55
CA ASP A 54 -24.06 10.44 -11.49
C ASP A 54 -24.52 8.98 -11.45
N THR A 55 -23.73 8.08 -10.85
CA THR A 55 -24.06 6.66 -10.74
C THR A 55 -24.59 6.32 -9.37
N ASP A 56 -25.70 5.57 -9.30
CA ASP A 56 -26.27 5.05 -8.06
C ASP A 56 -25.68 3.67 -7.67
N ASP A 57 -24.81 3.09 -8.51
CA ASP A 57 -24.16 1.81 -8.21
C ASP A 57 -22.92 2.02 -7.33
N ALA A 58 -23.07 1.69 -6.05
CA ALA A 58 -22.01 1.78 -5.05
C ALA A 58 -20.71 1.02 -5.42
N ARG A 59 -20.79 -0.04 -6.22
CA ARG A 59 -19.60 -0.77 -6.69
C ARG A 59 -18.82 0.05 -7.73
N VAL A 60 -19.55 0.69 -8.64
CA VAL A 60 -18.96 1.58 -9.65
C VAL A 60 -18.40 2.83 -8.99
N GLN A 61 -19.13 3.42 -8.04
CA GLN A 61 -18.66 4.55 -7.24
C GLN A 61 -17.35 4.22 -6.53
N LEU A 62 -17.25 3.06 -5.89
CA LEU A 62 -16.06 2.64 -5.16
C LEU A 62 -14.84 2.42 -6.08
N ASP A 63 -15.04 1.77 -7.22
CA ASP A 63 -13.99 1.52 -8.21
C ASP A 63 -13.45 2.84 -8.80
N VAL A 64 -14.33 3.79 -9.08
CA VAL A 64 -13.94 5.11 -9.57
C VAL A 64 -13.28 5.94 -8.48
N LEU A 65 -13.80 5.96 -7.24
CA LEU A 65 -13.19 6.68 -6.12
C LEU A 65 -11.81 6.15 -5.75
N THR A 66 -11.62 4.83 -5.80
CA THR A 66 -10.32 4.20 -5.56
C THR A 66 -9.31 4.64 -6.63
N ARG A 67 -9.70 4.63 -7.91
CA ARG A 67 -8.86 5.13 -9.01
C ARG A 67 -8.53 6.61 -8.87
N LEU A 68 -9.51 7.43 -8.49
CA LEU A 68 -9.32 8.86 -8.21
C LEU A 68 -8.37 9.09 -7.05
N HIS A 69 -8.47 8.31 -5.96
CA HIS A 69 -7.58 8.42 -4.81
C HIS A 69 -6.11 8.20 -5.19
N TYR A 70 -5.84 7.16 -5.98
CA TYR A 70 -4.49 6.86 -6.46
C TYR A 70 -3.99 7.87 -7.50
N ALA A 71 -4.85 8.33 -8.41
CA ALA A 71 -4.49 9.34 -9.39
C ALA A 71 -4.16 10.68 -8.71
N CYS A 72 -4.97 11.09 -7.74
CA CYS A 72 -4.77 12.29 -6.93
C CYS A 72 -3.50 12.21 -6.09
N GLY A 73 -3.28 11.08 -5.39
CA GLY A 73 -2.07 10.85 -4.61
C GLY A 73 -0.78 10.94 -5.45
N ARG A 74 -0.78 10.37 -6.66
CA ARG A 74 0.35 10.46 -7.59
C ARG A 74 0.63 11.90 -8.05
N LEU A 75 -0.40 12.67 -8.34
CA LEU A 75 -0.25 14.08 -8.75
C LEU A 75 0.25 14.94 -7.59
N LEU A 76 -0.25 14.72 -6.36
CA LEU A 76 0.27 15.40 -5.17
C LEU A 76 1.74 15.07 -4.92
N THR A 77 2.14 13.79 -5.03
CA THR A 77 3.56 13.40 -4.91
C THR A 77 4.43 14.06 -5.98
N ARG A 78 3.95 14.19 -7.22
CA ARG A 78 4.68 14.89 -8.30
C ARG A 78 4.81 16.39 -8.02
N LEU A 79 3.73 17.05 -7.59
CA LEU A 79 3.77 18.47 -7.24
C LEU A 79 4.66 18.74 -6.03
N HIS A 80 4.73 17.81 -5.07
CA HIS A 80 5.68 17.89 -3.95
C HIS A 80 7.11 17.60 -4.39
N ALA A 81 7.33 16.71 -5.36
CA ALA A 81 8.64 16.44 -5.95
C ALA A 81 9.17 17.62 -6.80
N ASP A 82 8.29 18.33 -7.51
CA ASP A 82 8.64 19.54 -8.27
C ASP A 82 8.77 20.79 -7.38
N ALA A 83 8.35 20.73 -6.11
CA ALA A 83 8.58 21.78 -5.10
C ALA A 83 9.92 21.59 -4.31
N LEU A 84 10.56 20.42 -4.43
CA LEU A 84 11.85 20.14 -3.81
C LEU A 84 13.08 20.82 -4.47
N PRO A 85 13.09 21.24 -5.76
CA PRO A 85 14.22 22.00 -6.31
C PRO A 85 14.30 23.43 -5.75
N THR A 86 13.20 23.98 -5.23
CA THR A 86 13.13 25.38 -4.76
C THR A 86 13.46 25.54 -3.28
N LEU A 87 13.23 24.52 -2.44
CA LEU A 87 13.63 24.56 -1.03
C LEU A 87 15.16 24.45 -0.82
N SER A 88 15.90 23.91 -1.80
CA SER A 88 17.37 23.85 -1.72
C SER A 88 18.06 25.15 -2.11
N ALA A 89 17.37 26.09 -2.77
CA ALA A 89 17.95 27.37 -3.19
C ALA A 89 17.79 28.46 -2.11
N ASP A 90 16.72 28.39 -1.31
CA ASP A 90 16.47 29.37 -0.23
C ASP A 90 17.23 29.06 1.08
N ALA A 91 17.86 27.89 1.19
CA ALA A 91 18.65 27.49 2.38
C ALA A 91 20.08 28.07 2.42
N LEU A 92 20.50 28.85 1.41
CA LEU A 92 21.83 29.47 1.33
C LEU A 92 21.87 30.97 1.65
N HIS A 93 20.80 31.55 2.19
CA HIS A 93 20.85 32.89 2.80
C HIS A 93 20.39 32.84 4.25
N GLU A 94 21.35 32.65 5.16
CA GLU A 94 21.24 33.24 6.49
C GLU A 94 21.16 34.76 6.35
N PRO A 95 20.23 35.39 7.08
CA PRO A 95 20.71 36.42 7.99
C PRO A 95 20.20 36.17 9.41
N THR A 96 21.17 36.08 10.30
CA THR A 96 21.06 36.29 11.74
C THR A 96 20.18 37.49 12.10
N ARG A 97 19.09 37.30 12.86
CA ARG A 97 18.85 37.90 14.20
C ARG A 97 17.37 37.93 14.64
N ARG A 98 17.25 37.68 15.96
CA ARG A 98 16.27 38.17 16.96
C ARG A 98 14.96 37.40 17.15
N VAL A 99 15.05 36.54 18.16
CA VAL A 99 14.07 36.27 19.22
C VAL A 99 13.05 37.41 19.41
N ALA A 100 11.76 37.08 19.29
CA ALA A 100 10.68 37.68 20.05
C ALA A 100 9.65 36.60 20.39
N ALA A 101 9.48 36.35 21.68
CA ALA A 101 8.44 35.50 22.23
C ALA A 101 7.05 36.09 21.93
N VAL A 102 6.13 35.27 21.44
CA VAL A 102 4.69 35.60 21.46
C VAL A 102 3.96 34.46 22.18
N VAL A 103 3.47 34.83 23.36
CA VAL A 103 2.58 34.06 24.23
C VAL A 103 1.25 33.83 23.51
N LEU A 104 0.82 32.56 23.40
CA LEU A 104 -0.55 32.22 22.99
C LEU A 104 -1.47 32.25 24.23
N PRO A 105 -2.60 32.99 24.20
CA PRO A 105 -3.51 33.08 25.33
C PRO A 105 -4.46 31.88 25.42
N SER A 106 -4.57 31.36 26.64
CA SER A 106 -5.64 30.46 27.10
C SER A 106 -7.03 31.06 26.88
N SER A 107 -7.98 30.27 26.38
CA SER A 107 -9.41 30.56 26.50
C SER A 107 -10.19 29.30 26.86
N ARG A 108 -11.01 29.48 27.90
CA ARG A 108 -11.82 28.51 28.64
C ARG A 108 -13.04 28.09 27.82
N PHE A 109 -13.40 26.80 27.89
CA PHE A 109 -14.72 26.31 27.48
C PHE A 109 -15.79 26.63 28.57
N PRO A 110 -17.04 26.96 28.19
CA PRO A 110 -18.15 27.05 29.14
C PRO A 110 -18.76 25.66 29.43
N PRO A 111 -19.41 25.46 30.60
CA PRO A 111 -20.00 24.18 30.95
C PRO A 111 -21.36 23.97 30.26
N THR A 112 -21.62 22.75 29.80
CA THR A 112 -22.92 22.36 29.24
C THR A 112 -23.89 21.95 30.35
N ARG A 113 -25.12 22.42 30.21
CA ARG A 113 -26.24 22.38 31.15
C ARG A 113 -26.88 20.99 31.16
N GLU A 114 -27.24 20.50 32.35
CA GLU A 114 -28.03 19.28 32.58
C GLU A 114 -29.43 19.38 31.98
N GLY A 115 -29.96 18.24 31.51
CA GLY A 115 -31.39 18.00 31.33
C GLY A 115 -31.80 17.46 29.97
N ASN A 116 -31.86 16.13 29.83
CA ASN A 116 -33.02 15.41 29.28
C ASN A 116 -32.86 13.89 29.49
N GLN A 117 -33.94 13.28 30.00
CA GLN A 117 -34.03 11.89 30.45
C GLN A 117 -34.40 10.92 29.31
N ALA A 118 -33.68 9.78 29.25
CA ALA A 118 -34.05 8.42 28.79
C ALA A 118 -34.44 8.13 27.31
N PRO A 119 -34.27 6.87 26.79
CA PRO A 119 -33.90 5.65 27.50
C PRO A 119 -32.52 5.06 27.14
N SER A 120 -31.90 4.51 28.19
CA SER A 120 -30.82 3.51 28.24
C SER A 120 -30.21 3.04 26.91
N VAL A 121 -29.03 3.58 26.58
CA VAL A 121 -28.01 2.81 25.87
C VAL A 121 -27.52 1.73 26.84
N PRO A 122 -27.50 0.43 26.49
CA PRO A 122 -26.98 -0.57 27.41
C PRO A 122 -25.49 -0.32 27.61
N PRO A 123 -24.95 -0.53 28.83
CA PRO A 123 -23.55 -0.26 29.11
C PRO A 123 -22.70 -1.15 28.21
N ALA A 124 -21.74 -0.54 27.50
CA ALA A 124 -20.72 -1.26 26.76
C ALA A 124 -19.93 -2.11 27.77
N GLY A 125 -20.29 -3.39 27.86
CA GLY A 125 -19.51 -4.39 28.57
C GLY A 125 -18.11 -4.39 27.98
N ARG A 126 -17.10 -4.30 28.84
CA ARG A 126 -15.68 -4.45 28.47
C ARG A 126 -15.33 -5.89 28.02
N GLY A 127 -16.29 -6.81 28.00
CA GLY A 127 -16.19 -8.11 27.32
C GLY A 127 -16.82 -8.03 25.93
N ASN A 128 -16.14 -8.62 24.94
CA ASN A 128 -16.58 -8.88 23.55
C ASN A 128 -16.11 -7.92 22.45
N LEU A 129 -15.38 -6.84 22.77
CA LEU A 129 -14.79 -6.00 21.70
C LEU A 129 -13.64 -6.69 20.95
N GLN A 130 -12.85 -7.51 21.65
CA GLN A 130 -11.77 -8.30 21.01
C GLN A 130 -12.34 -9.45 20.18
N GLU A 131 -13.31 -10.20 20.70
CA GLU A 131 -13.98 -11.27 19.95
C GLU A 131 -14.72 -10.73 18.72
N GLY A 132 -15.41 -9.58 18.84
CA GLY A 132 -16.12 -8.98 17.71
C GLY A 132 -15.21 -8.54 16.56
N VAL A 133 -13.98 -8.13 16.85
CA VAL A 133 -13.01 -7.70 15.82
C VAL A 133 -12.34 -8.91 15.17
N LEU A 134 -12.00 -9.93 15.96
CA LEU A 134 -11.50 -11.20 15.43
C LEU A 134 -12.55 -11.85 14.53
N GLU A 135 -13.82 -11.85 14.93
CA GLU A 135 -14.93 -12.35 14.11
C GLU A 135 -15.10 -11.50 12.84
N SER A 136 -14.93 -10.18 12.92
CA SER A 136 -14.97 -9.31 11.74
C SER A 136 -13.89 -9.68 10.72
N PHE A 137 -12.65 -9.93 11.17
CA PHE A 137 -11.58 -10.43 10.30
C PHE A 137 -11.85 -11.84 9.77
N ALA A 138 -12.34 -12.75 10.62
CA ALA A 138 -12.67 -14.11 10.21
C ALA A 138 -13.73 -14.13 9.10
N ARG A 139 -14.80 -13.33 9.25
CA ARG A 139 -15.84 -13.16 8.24
C ARG A 139 -15.31 -12.52 6.96
N LEU A 140 -14.45 -11.50 7.07
CA LEU A 140 -13.79 -10.90 5.91
C LEU A 140 -12.98 -11.94 5.12
N PHE A 141 -12.14 -12.71 5.80
CA PHE A 141 -11.23 -13.67 5.19
C PHE A 141 -11.94 -14.91 4.62
N ARG A 142 -13.06 -15.32 5.22
CA ARG A 142 -13.96 -16.34 4.67
C ARG A 142 -14.80 -15.82 3.49
N GLY A 143 -14.84 -14.51 3.28
CA GLY A 143 -15.68 -13.87 2.26
C GLY A 143 -17.17 -13.85 2.64
N GLU A 144 -17.47 -13.90 3.93
CA GLU A 144 -18.81 -13.83 4.54
C GLU A 144 -19.23 -12.39 4.88
N ALA A 145 -18.28 -11.46 4.83
CA ALA A 145 -18.51 -10.04 4.96
C ALA A 145 -17.62 -9.30 3.95
N SER A 146 -18.13 -8.17 3.42
CA SER A 146 -17.30 -7.30 2.59
C SER A 146 -16.30 -6.51 3.42
N LEU A 147 -15.23 -6.03 2.79
CA LEU A 147 -14.29 -5.11 3.44
C LEU A 147 -15.04 -3.90 4.02
N LEU A 148 -15.98 -3.32 3.24
CA LEU A 148 -16.79 -2.17 3.66
C LEU A 148 -17.61 -2.43 4.94
N GLU A 149 -18.20 -3.61 5.08
CA GLU A 149 -18.95 -3.99 6.28
C GLU A 149 -18.07 -4.09 7.52
N THR A 150 -16.85 -4.59 7.37
CA THR A 150 -15.94 -4.86 8.49
C THR A 150 -15.08 -3.65 8.90
N LEU A 151 -14.83 -2.71 7.97
CA LEU A 151 -13.93 -1.58 8.15
C LEU A 151 -14.22 -0.73 9.40
N PRO A 152 -15.47 -0.33 9.72
CA PRO A 152 -15.73 0.52 10.88
C PRO A 152 -15.30 -0.11 12.21
N ALA A 153 -15.59 -1.41 12.40
CA ALA A 153 -15.22 -2.14 13.61
C ALA A 153 -13.70 -2.33 13.72
N VAL A 154 -13.06 -2.72 12.60
CA VAL A 154 -11.61 -2.85 12.51
C VAL A 154 -10.91 -1.53 12.82
N TYR A 155 -11.37 -0.43 12.21
CA TYR A 155 -10.81 0.89 12.41
C TYR A 155 -10.89 1.34 13.87
N ALA A 156 -12.09 1.29 14.47
CA ALA A 156 -12.29 1.71 15.85
C ALA A 156 -11.41 0.91 16.83
N HIS A 157 -11.27 -0.39 16.61
CA HIS A 157 -10.43 -1.24 17.45
C HIS A 157 -8.94 -0.93 17.30
N LEU A 158 -8.44 -0.83 16.06
CA LEU A 158 -7.02 -0.57 15.82
C LEU A 158 -6.61 0.83 16.29
N GLN A 159 -7.48 1.83 16.19
CA GLN A 159 -7.22 3.16 16.73
C GLN A 159 -7.09 3.16 18.26
N ALA A 160 -7.86 2.32 18.96
CA ALA A 160 -7.80 2.18 20.40
C ALA A 160 -6.69 1.23 20.90
N TRP A 161 -6.03 0.51 19.98
CA TRP A 161 -5.03 -0.50 20.32
C TRP A 161 -3.79 0.09 20.98
N GLN A 162 -3.23 -0.59 21.98
CA GLN A 162 -2.03 -0.16 22.71
C GLN A 162 -0.94 -1.26 22.69
N PRO A 163 0.35 -0.91 22.81
CA PRO A 163 1.47 -1.86 22.70
C PRO A 163 1.45 -3.05 23.68
N ASP A 164 0.77 -2.91 24.82
CA ASP A 164 0.59 -3.95 25.85
C ASP A 164 -0.52 -4.95 25.51
N GLN A 165 -1.33 -4.66 24.49
CA GLN A 165 -2.41 -5.53 24.03
C GLN A 165 -1.91 -6.62 23.07
N PRO A 166 -2.69 -7.69 22.84
CA PRO A 166 -2.33 -8.73 21.88
C PRO A 166 -2.05 -8.17 20.48
N LEU A 167 -1.02 -8.70 19.81
CA LEU A 167 -0.64 -8.28 18.46
C LEU A 167 -1.57 -8.80 17.36
N LEU A 168 -2.39 -9.82 17.65
CA LEU A 168 -3.17 -10.53 16.63
C LEU A 168 -4.02 -9.58 15.76
N PRO A 169 -4.78 -8.61 16.30
CA PRO A 169 -5.52 -7.65 15.47
C PRO A 169 -4.62 -6.85 14.51
N MET A 170 -3.43 -6.45 14.97
CA MET A 170 -2.44 -5.78 14.12
C MET A 170 -1.90 -6.71 13.02
N GLN A 171 -1.64 -7.98 13.34
CA GLN A 171 -1.21 -8.98 12.36
C GLN A 171 -2.29 -9.20 11.28
N LEU A 172 -3.54 -9.37 11.67
CA LEU A 172 -4.64 -9.58 10.72
C LEU A 172 -4.85 -8.34 9.82
N ALA A 173 -4.79 -7.15 10.42
CA ALA A 173 -4.90 -5.89 9.70
C ALA A 173 -3.76 -5.70 8.70
N LEU A 174 -2.52 -5.93 9.13
CA LEU A 174 -1.32 -5.86 8.31
C LEU A 174 -1.25 -6.99 7.29
N ALA A 175 -2.00 -8.08 7.40
CA ALA A 175 -1.96 -9.16 6.41
C ALA A 175 -2.82 -8.89 5.17
N HIS A 176 -3.73 -7.92 5.23
CA HIS A 176 -4.68 -7.62 4.17
C HIS A 176 -4.44 -6.22 3.58
N TYR A 177 -4.25 -6.12 2.25
CA TYR A 177 -3.90 -4.85 1.60
C TYR A 177 -4.87 -3.70 1.92
N GLY A 178 -6.18 -4.01 2.00
CA GLY A 178 -7.23 -3.02 2.23
C GLY A 178 -7.29 -2.46 3.65
N THR A 179 -6.72 -3.14 4.64
CA THR A 179 -6.75 -2.72 6.07
C THR A 179 -5.37 -2.36 6.61
N ALA A 180 -4.29 -2.73 5.91
CA ALA A 180 -2.92 -2.55 6.38
C ALA A 180 -2.59 -1.09 6.73
N HIS A 181 -3.14 -0.13 5.98
CA HIS A 181 -2.92 1.29 6.22
C HIS A 181 -3.35 1.73 7.64
N ILE A 182 -4.44 1.18 8.18
CA ILE A 182 -4.96 1.52 9.51
C ILE A 182 -3.95 1.10 10.58
N ALA A 183 -3.42 -0.12 10.47
CA ALA A 183 -2.41 -0.63 11.40
C ALA A 183 -1.08 0.13 11.28
N ILE A 184 -0.66 0.43 10.05
CA ILE A 184 0.54 1.23 9.77
C ILE A 184 0.43 2.62 10.39
N GLU A 185 -0.69 3.32 10.20
CA GLU A 185 -0.94 4.64 10.79
C GLU A 185 -0.91 4.59 12.32
N ARG A 186 -1.55 3.58 12.92
CA ARG A 186 -1.52 3.41 14.37
C ARG A 186 -0.10 3.18 14.90
N LEU A 187 0.65 2.27 14.27
CA LEU A 187 2.03 1.95 14.68
C LEU A 187 2.95 3.17 14.52
N ARG A 188 2.79 3.97 13.47
CA ARG A 188 3.50 5.25 13.29
C ARG A 188 3.14 6.27 14.35
N ALA A 189 1.86 6.39 14.70
CA ALA A 189 1.40 7.33 15.74
C ALA A 189 1.98 7.02 17.12
N LEU A 190 2.35 5.77 17.39
CA LEU A 190 3.03 5.35 18.62
C LEU A 190 4.53 5.70 18.62
N GLY A 191 5.13 6.03 17.47
CA GLY A 191 6.55 6.35 17.36
C GLY A 191 7.43 5.27 18.00
N THR A 192 8.36 5.70 18.85
CA THR A 192 9.30 4.81 19.55
C THR A 192 8.64 3.80 20.47
N ASP A 193 7.47 4.11 21.02
CA ASP A 193 6.74 3.21 21.92
C ASP A 193 6.19 1.98 21.17
N GLY A 194 5.98 2.12 19.86
CA GLY A 194 5.58 1.03 18.97
C GLY A 194 6.72 0.11 18.54
N LEU A 195 8.00 0.49 18.74
CA LEU A 195 9.13 -0.22 18.14
C LEU A 195 9.16 -1.71 18.51
N GLN A 196 8.94 -2.04 19.79
CA GLN A 196 8.97 -3.43 20.24
C GLN A 196 7.87 -4.28 19.58
N ALA A 197 6.67 -3.70 19.39
CA ALA A 197 5.58 -4.34 18.68
C ALA A 197 5.94 -4.57 17.20
N VAL A 198 6.51 -3.58 16.52
CA VAL A 198 6.94 -3.71 15.13
C VAL A 198 8.03 -4.79 14.96
N ILE A 199 8.99 -4.88 15.90
CA ILE A 199 10.00 -5.95 15.91
C ILE A 199 9.34 -7.34 16.01
N GLN A 200 8.35 -7.49 16.89
CA GLN A 200 7.62 -8.75 17.02
C GLN A 200 6.80 -9.08 15.77
N LEU A 201 6.17 -8.07 15.14
CA LEU A 201 5.43 -8.22 13.88
C LEU A 201 6.33 -8.64 12.72
N ALA A 202 7.59 -8.20 12.67
CA ALA A 202 8.58 -8.68 11.69
C ALA A 202 8.91 -10.18 11.86
N GLY A 203 8.62 -10.76 13.03
CA GLY A 203 8.71 -12.20 13.30
C GLY A 203 7.46 -13.00 12.90
N SER A 204 6.39 -12.36 12.42
CA SER A 204 5.10 -13.00 12.10
C SER A 204 5.23 -14.17 11.12
N LYS A 205 4.31 -15.15 11.21
CA LYS A 205 4.22 -16.27 10.26
C LYS A 205 3.75 -15.79 8.89
N SER A 206 2.88 -14.79 8.83
CA SER A 206 2.39 -14.20 7.60
C SER A 206 3.48 -13.42 6.86
N PRO A 207 3.82 -13.80 5.61
CA PRO A 207 4.77 -13.05 4.79
C PRO A 207 4.35 -11.61 4.52
N ALA A 208 3.04 -11.33 4.37
CA ALA A 208 2.52 -9.99 4.15
C ALA A 208 2.72 -9.08 5.37
N VAL A 209 2.50 -9.61 6.58
CA VAL A 209 2.78 -8.90 7.84
C VAL A 209 4.27 -8.62 7.97
N ARG A 210 5.11 -9.64 7.74
CA ARG A 210 6.58 -9.49 7.81
C ARG A 210 7.08 -8.42 6.84
N LEU A 211 6.58 -8.41 5.59
CA LEU A 211 6.91 -7.39 4.59
C LEU A 211 6.63 -5.98 5.12
N ARG A 212 5.40 -5.74 5.58
CA ARG A 212 4.95 -4.42 6.05
C ARG A 212 5.62 -4.00 7.35
N ALA A 213 5.92 -4.95 8.24
CA ALA A 213 6.69 -4.69 9.45
C ALA A 213 8.15 -4.31 9.13
N CYS A 214 8.80 -4.98 8.17
CA CYS A 214 10.13 -4.56 7.69
C CYS A 214 10.10 -3.14 7.10
N GLU A 215 9.07 -2.81 6.33
CA GLU A 215 8.90 -1.45 5.82
C GLU A 215 8.77 -0.40 6.93
N LEU A 216 8.05 -0.73 8.01
CA LEU A 216 7.93 0.13 9.19
C LEU A 216 9.26 0.24 9.95
N LEU A 217 10.00 -0.86 10.13
CA LEU A 217 11.30 -0.84 10.82
C LEU A 217 12.32 0.08 10.15
N LEU A 218 12.23 0.28 8.83
CA LEU A 218 13.09 1.21 8.10
C LEU A 218 12.82 2.67 8.45
N GLU A 219 11.66 2.99 9.02
CA GLU A 219 11.29 4.33 9.46
C GLU A 219 11.88 4.66 10.85
N TYR A 220 12.42 3.66 11.56
CA TYR A 220 13.05 3.84 12.86
C TYR A 220 14.56 4.03 12.75
N ASP A 221 15.03 5.17 13.25
CA ASP A 221 16.46 5.40 13.46
C ASP A 221 16.90 4.84 14.83
N ALA A 222 16.99 3.51 14.93
CA ALA A 222 17.40 2.83 16.15
C ALA A 222 18.26 1.58 15.86
N PRO A 223 19.33 1.33 16.64
CA PRO A 223 20.16 0.12 16.48
C PRO A 223 19.36 -1.19 16.60
N LYS A 224 18.37 -1.22 17.49
CA LYS A 224 17.46 -2.37 17.67
C LYS A 224 16.62 -2.64 16.41
N ALA A 225 16.17 -1.59 15.73
CA ALA A 225 15.43 -1.72 14.48
C ALA A 225 16.32 -2.30 13.37
N SER A 226 17.55 -1.80 13.23
CA SER A 226 18.53 -2.32 12.28
C SER A 226 18.88 -3.79 12.54
N ALA A 227 19.05 -4.19 13.80
CA ALA A 227 19.29 -5.58 14.17
C ALA A 227 18.09 -6.48 13.82
N ALA A 228 16.86 -6.02 14.09
CA ALA A 228 15.64 -6.73 13.72
C ALA A 228 15.50 -6.88 12.19
N LEU A 229 15.80 -5.82 11.43
CA LEU A 229 15.82 -5.85 9.96
C LEU A 229 16.79 -6.89 9.42
N ARG A 230 18.04 -6.92 9.90
CA ARG A 230 19.03 -7.93 9.47
C ARG A 230 18.54 -9.37 9.67
N SER A 231 17.76 -9.62 10.73
CA SER A 231 17.17 -10.94 11.01
C SER A 231 15.94 -11.23 10.14
N ALA A 232 15.10 -10.23 9.88
CA ALA A 232 13.81 -10.40 9.20
C ALA A 232 13.91 -10.36 7.67
N LEU A 233 14.79 -9.53 7.10
CA LEU A 233 14.94 -9.32 5.66
C LEU A 233 15.16 -10.61 4.85
N PRO A 234 16.01 -11.58 5.27
CA PRO A 234 16.18 -12.83 4.52
C PRO A 234 14.91 -13.66 4.36
N LYS A 235 13.91 -13.44 5.24
CA LYS A 235 12.64 -14.16 5.25
C LYS A 235 11.49 -13.33 4.70
N ALA A 236 11.68 -12.03 4.46
CA ALA A 236 10.65 -11.16 3.95
C ALA A 236 10.46 -11.37 2.43
N PRO A 237 9.24 -11.27 1.90
CA PRO A 237 9.02 -11.17 0.46
C PRO A 237 9.86 -10.04 -0.14
N ARG A 238 10.50 -10.31 -1.29
CA ARG A 238 11.32 -9.33 -2.01
C ARG A 238 10.44 -8.40 -2.83
N ALA A 239 9.63 -7.61 -2.14
CA ALA A 239 8.67 -6.72 -2.79
C ALA A 239 9.28 -5.36 -3.11
N LEU A 240 8.92 -4.82 -4.28
CA LEU A 240 9.36 -3.53 -4.78
C LEU A 240 9.15 -2.38 -3.78
N PRO A 241 8.00 -2.25 -3.07
CA PRO A 241 7.82 -1.20 -2.05
C PRO A 241 8.88 -1.23 -0.94
N LEU A 242 9.26 -2.43 -0.47
CA LEU A 242 10.30 -2.60 0.54
C LEU A 242 11.68 -2.24 -0.02
N MET A 243 11.99 -2.69 -1.24
CA MET A 243 13.26 -2.39 -1.90
C MET A 243 13.44 -0.89 -2.15
N GLN A 244 12.37 -0.19 -2.55
CA GLN A 244 12.36 1.27 -2.70
C GLN A 244 12.78 1.99 -1.41
N LYS A 245 12.24 1.56 -0.26
CA LYS A 245 12.62 2.11 1.06
C LYS A 245 14.06 1.75 1.44
N LEU A 246 14.52 0.55 1.10
CA LEU A 246 15.88 0.08 1.37
C LEU A 246 16.97 0.82 0.60
N ARG A 247 16.64 1.54 -0.48
CA ARG A 247 17.64 2.32 -1.25
C ARG A 247 18.42 3.30 -0.37
N ALA A 248 17.78 3.85 0.65
CA ALA A 248 18.39 4.76 1.62
C ALA A 248 19.27 4.05 2.68
N ARG A 249 19.36 2.72 2.67
CA ARG A 249 20.04 1.88 3.67
C ARG A 249 21.04 0.91 3.01
N PRO A 250 22.14 1.42 2.43
CA PRO A 250 23.15 0.59 1.76
C PRO A 250 23.80 -0.43 2.70
N ASP A 251 23.86 -0.14 4.00
CA ASP A 251 24.34 -1.05 5.05
C ASP A 251 23.53 -2.35 5.19
N LEU A 252 22.34 -2.40 4.60
CA LEU A 252 21.46 -3.58 4.59
C LEU A 252 21.41 -4.29 3.22
N HIS A 253 22.05 -3.74 2.18
CA HIS A 253 22.01 -4.33 0.83
C HIS A 253 22.75 -5.68 0.78
N GLU A 254 23.85 -5.80 1.52
CA GLU A 254 24.64 -7.04 1.64
C GLU A 254 23.83 -8.21 2.21
N VAL A 255 22.78 -7.94 2.99
CA VAL A 255 21.89 -8.99 3.54
C VAL A 255 21.05 -9.64 2.44
N LEU A 256 20.81 -8.93 1.34
CA LEU A 256 19.92 -9.34 0.25
C LEU A 256 20.65 -9.78 -1.01
N LEU A 257 21.81 -9.18 -1.26
CA LEU A 257 22.66 -9.47 -2.41
C LEU A 257 23.59 -10.64 -2.07
N LYS A 258 23.76 -11.56 -3.02
CA LYS A 258 24.70 -12.68 -2.87
C LYS A 258 26.11 -12.19 -3.18
N ASP A 259 27.08 -12.56 -2.34
CA ASP A 259 28.49 -12.30 -2.60
C ASP A 259 28.93 -12.90 -3.94
N GLY A 260 29.63 -12.09 -4.74
CA GLY A 260 30.18 -12.51 -6.04
C GLY A 260 29.16 -12.74 -7.15
N ALA A 261 27.88 -12.37 -6.96
CA ALA A 261 26.90 -12.39 -8.04
C ALA A 261 27.27 -11.36 -9.13
N PRO A 262 27.06 -11.66 -10.43
CA PRO A 262 27.33 -10.70 -11.48
C PRO A 262 26.47 -9.45 -11.31
N THR A 263 27.05 -8.27 -11.58
CA THR A 263 26.29 -7.02 -11.53
C THR A 263 25.33 -6.91 -12.72
N LEU A 264 24.31 -6.05 -12.61
CA LEU A 264 23.42 -5.79 -13.72
C LEU A 264 24.18 -5.31 -14.97
N GLU A 265 25.19 -4.47 -14.82
CA GLU A 265 26.01 -3.97 -15.94
C GLU A 265 26.78 -5.10 -16.63
N GLN A 266 27.34 -6.03 -15.85
CA GLN A 266 28.01 -7.21 -16.39
C GLN A 266 27.02 -8.06 -17.21
N TRP A 267 25.81 -8.27 -16.69
CA TRP A 267 24.74 -8.95 -17.43
C TRP A 267 24.36 -8.20 -18.72
N LEU A 268 24.12 -6.89 -18.64
CA LEU A 268 23.69 -6.07 -19.78
C LEU A 268 24.72 -6.04 -20.92
N SER A 269 26.01 -6.08 -20.59
CA SER A 269 27.09 -6.15 -21.58
C SER A 269 27.14 -7.50 -22.30
N ALA A 270 26.86 -8.60 -21.59
CA ALA A 270 26.81 -9.94 -22.16
C ALA A 270 25.45 -10.30 -22.79
N LEU A 271 24.42 -9.46 -22.59
CA LEU A 271 23.05 -9.75 -23.00
C LEU A 271 22.89 -9.66 -24.53
N GLY A 272 22.76 -10.82 -25.16
CA GLY A 272 22.57 -10.99 -26.61
C GLY A 272 21.27 -11.68 -27.02
N ASP A 273 20.57 -12.38 -26.11
CA ASP A 273 19.30 -13.06 -26.43
C ASP A 273 18.24 -13.03 -25.31
N ARG A 274 17.04 -13.49 -25.63
CA ARG A 274 15.88 -13.54 -24.71
C ARG A 274 16.04 -14.54 -23.56
N ARG A 275 16.79 -15.62 -23.76
CA ARG A 275 17.01 -16.63 -22.71
C ARG A 275 17.91 -16.04 -21.63
N GLN A 276 18.98 -15.37 -22.04
CA GLN A 276 19.87 -14.62 -21.17
C GLN A 276 19.11 -13.50 -20.44
N TYR A 277 18.18 -12.82 -21.11
CA TYR A 277 17.33 -11.80 -20.48
C TYR A 277 16.53 -12.37 -19.29
N HIS A 278 15.84 -13.50 -19.47
CA HIS A 278 15.07 -14.11 -18.39
C HIS A 278 15.98 -14.59 -17.24
N GLN A 279 17.16 -15.14 -17.56
CA GLN A 279 18.13 -15.54 -16.54
C GLN A 279 18.67 -14.35 -15.76
N MET A 280 19.01 -13.26 -16.44
CA MET A 280 19.42 -12.01 -15.82
C MET A 280 18.36 -11.52 -14.86
N LEU A 281 17.10 -11.35 -15.30
CA LEU A 281 16.03 -10.85 -14.43
C LEU A 281 15.87 -11.68 -13.15
N GLN A 282 15.98 -13.02 -13.24
CA GLN A 282 15.91 -13.90 -12.07
C GLN A 282 17.09 -13.73 -11.10
N GLN A 283 18.27 -13.39 -11.61
CA GLN A 283 19.48 -13.27 -10.79
C GLN A 283 19.70 -11.85 -10.25
N THR A 284 19.23 -10.83 -10.98
CA THR A 284 19.43 -9.42 -10.66
C THR A 284 18.16 -8.72 -10.20
N GLU A 285 17.07 -9.45 -9.95
CA GLU A 285 15.77 -8.93 -9.50
C GLU A 285 15.90 -7.86 -8.40
N VAL A 286 16.61 -8.19 -7.31
CA VAL A 286 16.83 -7.28 -6.18
C VAL A 286 17.71 -6.10 -6.57
N GLN A 287 18.76 -6.32 -7.38
CA GLN A 287 19.62 -5.23 -7.85
C GLN A 287 18.79 -4.22 -8.65
N ILE A 288 17.93 -4.70 -9.57
CA ILE A 288 17.05 -3.86 -10.38
C ILE A 288 16.08 -3.08 -9.48
N MET A 289 15.43 -3.73 -8.52
CA MET A 289 14.50 -3.05 -7.60
C MET A 289 15.18 -1.96 -6.76
N LEU A 290 16.45 -2.14 -6.40
CA LEU A 290 17.25 -1.17 -5.63
C LEU A 290 17.77 0.01 -6.46
N LEU A 291 17.74 -0.05 -7.80
CA LEU A 291 18.17 1.07 -8.64
C LEU A 291 17.30 2.30 -8.43
N PRO A 292 17.87 3.52 -8.36
CA PRO A 292 17.09 4.73 -8.45
C PRO A 292 16.48 4.88 -9.86
N PRO A 293 15.34 5.58 -10.00
CA PRO A 293 14.64 5.65 -11.28
C PRO A 293 15.43 6.33 -12.41
N ASN A 294 16.43 7.15 -12.09
CA ASN A 294 17.35 7.79 -13.03
C ASN A 294 18.65 7.01 -13.29
N ALA A 295 18.75 5.75 -12.86
CA ALA A 295 19.95 4.94 -13.05
C ALA A 295 20.23 4.65 -14.55
N PRO A 296 21.44 4.92 -15.07
CA PRO A 296 21.80 4.62 -16.46
C PRO A 296 21.65 3.14 -16.83
N ALA A 297 21.94 2.23 -15.90
CA ALA A 297 21.78 0.79 -16.10
C ALA A 297 20.30 0.40 -16.37
N LEU A 298 19.35 1.14 -15.79
CA LEU A 298 17.93 0.93 -16.06
C LEU A 298 17.56 1.38 -17.47
N ASP A 299 18.06 2.53 -17.93
CA ASP A 299 17.82 2.98 -19.32
C ASP A 299 18.40 1.99 -20.32
N ALA A 300 19.63 1.50 -20.08
CA ALA A 300 20.25 0.46 -20.89
C ALA A 300 19.42 -0.84 -20.90
N LEU A 301 18.87 -1.26 -19.75
CA LEU A 301 17.98 -2.41 -19.66
C LEU A 301 16.71 -2.22 -20.51
N LEU A 302 16.05 -1.07 -20.41
CA LEU A 302 14.83 -0.78 -21.17
C LEU A 302 15.12 -0.74 -22.69
N GLN A 303 16.26 -0.17 -23.10
CA GLN A 303 16.70 -0.21 -24.50
C GLN A 303 16.95 -1.64 -24.98
N LYS A 304 17.59 -2.49 -24.16
CA LYS A 304 17.80 -3.91 -24.47
C LYS A 304 16.48 -4.67 -24.63
N VAL A 305 15.47 -4.37 -23.81
CA VAL A 305 14.13 -4.96 -23.95
C VAL A 305 13.56 -4.67 -25.34
N HIS A 306 13.61 -3.41 -25.79
CA HIS A 306 13.13 -3.05 -27.13
C HIS A 306 13.94 -3.70 -28.24
N ALA A 307 15.27 -3.79 -28.11
CA ALA A 307 16.14 -4.40 -29.11
C ALA A 307 15.96 -5.92 -29.24
N LEU A 308 15.59 -6.60 -28.15
CA LEU A 308 15.41 -8.06 -28.12
C LEU A 308 14.00 -8.52 -28.50
N ALA A 309 13.00 -7.64 -28.44
CA ALA A 309 11.62 -7.95 -28.75
C ALA A 309 11.40 -8.04 -30.26
N PHE A 310 10.62 -9.03 -30.72
CA PHE A 310 10.28 -9.20 -32.13
C PHE A 310 9.13 -8.29 -32.58
N ASN A 311 8.31 -7.82 -31.64
CA ASN A 311 7.20 -6.91 -31.88
C ASN A 311 6.82 -6.14 -30.62
N GLU A 312 5.87 -5.20 -30.76
CA GLU A 312 5.39 -4.36 -29.67
C GLU A 312 4.77 -5.17 -28.52
N TYR A 313 3.94 -6.16 -28.82
CA TYR A 313 3.31 -7.00 -27.78
C TYR A 313 4.34 -7.73 -26.91
N GLU A 314 5.37 -8.29 -27.54
CA GLU A 314 6.46 -8.95 -26.81
C GLU A 314 7.30 -7.94 -26.04
N SER A 315 7.55 -6.76 -26.59
CA SER A 315 8.23 -5.67 -25.87
C SER A 315 7.49 -5.35 -24.56
N TRP A 316 6.15 -5.22 -24.60
CA TRP A 316 5.34 -5.01 -23.41
C TRP A 316 5.40 -6.18 -22.42
N ARG A 317 5.40 -7.41 -22.92
CA ARG A 317 5.50 -8.60 -22.08
C ARG A 317 6.85 -8.72 -21.38
N MET A 318 7.93 -8.48 -22.10
CA MET A 318 9.28 -8.43 -21.53
C MET A 318 9.36 -7.29 -20.53
N LEU A 319 8.94 -6.08 -20.92
CA LEU A 319 8.91 -4.91 -20.05
C LEU A 319 8.18 -5.20 -18.74
N ALA A 320 7.01 -5.86 -18.77
CA ALA A 320 6.25 -6.21 -17.58
C ALA A 320 7.04 -7.04 -16.56
N ARG A 321 8.03 -7.82 -16.98
CA ARG A 321 8.86 -8.64 -16.08
C ARG A 321 10.01 -7.87 -15.45
N VAL A 322 10.29 -6.64 -15.88
CA VAL A 322 11.31 -5.78 -15.27
C VAL A 322 10.79 -5.30 -13.91
N PRO A 323 11.41 -5.71 -12.78
CA PRO A 323 10.87 -5.43 -11.45
C PRO A 323 11.29 -4.03 -10.99
N HIS A 324 10.70 -2.98 -11.58
CA HIS A 324 11.07 -1.61 -11.29
C HIS A 324 9.89 -0.64 -11.36
N GLU A 325 9.93 0.42 -10.54
CA GLU A 325 8.83 1.38 -10.42
C GLU A 325 8.53 2.16 -11.70
N ARG A 326 9.56 2.45 -12.52
CA ARG A 326 9.36 3.06 -13.84
C ARG A 326 8.55 2.17 -14.75
N THR A 327 8.76 0.85 -14.70
CA THR A 327 7.95 -0.13 -15.41
C THR A 327 6.51 -0.10 -14.89
N THR A 328 6.32 -0.10 -13.56
CA THR A 328 4.99 0.02 -12.96
C THR A 328 4.25 1.28 -13.44
N GLN A 329 4.92 2.43 -13.42
CA GLN A 329 4.36 3.70 -13.90
C GLN A 329 4.05 3.66 -15.40
N THR A 330 4.91 3.04 -16.20
CA THR A 330 4.72 2.89 -17.66
C THR A 330 3.49 2.03 -17.95
N LEU A 331 3.35 0.89 -17.27
CA LEU A 331 2.17 0.02 -17.42
C LEU A 331 0.88 0.71 -16.93
N LEU A 332 0.94 1.49 -15.84
CA LEU A 332 -0.22 2.27 -15.37
C LEU A 332 -0.65 3.37 -16.35
N ALA A 333 0.26 3.87 -17.18
CA ALA A 333 -0.02 4.89 -18.17
C ALA A 333 -0.63 4.34 -19.47
N HIS A 334 -0.56 3.01 -19.70
CA HIS A 334 -1.00 2.36 -20.93
C HIS A 334 -2.05 1.28 -20.65
N PRO A 335 -3.30 1.69 -20.33
CA PRO A 335 -4.34 0.79 -19.88
C PRO A 335 -4.87 -0.20 -20.94
N GLU A 336 -4.50 -0.02 -22.20
CA GLU A 336 -4.84 -0.94 -23.27
C GLU A 336 -4.10 -2.29 -23.14
N TRP A 337 -2.97 -2.33 -22.43
CA TRP A 337 -2.15 -3.54 -22.22
C TRP A 337 -2.39 -4.25 -20.86
N LEU A 338 -3.37 -3.80 -20.06
CA LEU A 338 -3.54 -4.17 -18.64
C LEU A 338 -3.70 -5.67 -18.38
N ARG A 339 -4.52 -6.40 -19.15
CA ARG A 339 -5.14 -7.65 -18.63
C ARG A 339 -4.15 -8.79 -18.36
N SER A 340 -3.19 -9.04 -19.26
CA SER A 340 -2.21 -10.12 -19.06
C SER A 340 -0.93 -9.64 -18.36
N GLN A 341 -0.56 -8.37 -18.55
CA GLN A 341 0.73 -7.86 -18.09
C GLN A 341 0.75 -7.51 -16.60
N TRP A 342 -0.38 -7.12 -15.99
CA TRP A 342 -0.40 -6.85 -14.54
C TRP A 342 -0.07 -8.05 -13.69
N TYR A 343 -0.52 -9.24 -14.11
CA TYR A 343 -0.23 -10.45 -13.36
C TYR A 343 1.26 -10.78 -13.42
N GLU A 344 1.86 -10.79 -14.63
CA GLU A 344 3.31 -11.02 -14.78
C GLU A 344 4.12 -9.94 -14.03
N HIS A 345 3.69 -8.68 -14.10
CA HIS A 345 4.36 -7.58 -13.41
C HIS A 345 4.22 -7.63 -11.89
N PHE A 346 3.05 -8.00 -11.38
CA PHE A 346 2.85 -8.21 -9.96
C PHE A 346 3.75 -9.35 -9.46
N LEU A 347 3.88 -10.45 -10.19
CA LEU A 347 4.78 -11.53 -9.76
C LEU A 347 6.25 -11.12 -9.77
N ALA A 348 6.66 -10.29 -10.72
CA ALA A 348 8.02 -9.77 -10.78
C ALA A 348 8.32 -8.77 -9.66
N THR A 349 7.33 -7.99 -9.21
CA THR A 349 7.54 -6.89 -8.24
C THR A 349 7.03 -7.20 -6.84
N LEU A 350 6.11 -8.14 -6.70
CA LEU A 350 5.30 -8.38 -5.51
C LEU A 350 4.72 -7.09 -4.91
N ASP A 351 4.42 -6.09 -5.77
CA ASP A 351 3.91 -4.81 -5.33
C ASP A 351 2.44 -4.96 -4.91
N TYR A 352 2.21 -5.09 -3.60
CA TYR A 352 0.88 -5.24 -3.02
C TYR A 352 -0.05 -4.05 -3.31
N ARG A 353 0.48 -2.89 -3.70
CA ARG A 353 -0.32 -1.72 -4.10
C ARG A 353 -1.09 -1.99 -5.40
N LEU A 354 -0.68 -2.99 -6.18
CA LEU A 354 -1.34 -3.42 -7.41
C LEU A 354 -2.47 -4.42 -7.17
N ILE A 355 -2.64 -4.93 -5.95
CA ILE A 355 -3.70 -5.90 -5.61
C ILE A 355 -5.11 -5.40 -6.00
N PRO A 356 -5.52 -4.14 -5.79
CA PRO A 356 -6.82 -3.65 -6.26
C PRO A 356 -7.01 -3.80 -7.78
N ILE A 357 -5.99 -3.46 -8.57
CA ILE A 357 -5.99 -3.56 -10.03
C ILE A 357 -6.05 -5.02 -10.45
N LEU A 358 -5.27 -5.87 -9.79
CA LEU A 358 -5.34 -7.31 -10.00
C LEU A 358 -6.76 -7.82 -9.75
N ARG A 359 -7.34 -7.51 -8.59
CA ARG A 359 -8.67 -7.96 -8.17
C ARG A 359 -9.81 -7.47 -9.09
N SER A 360 -9.61 -6.38 -9.85
CA SER A 360 -10.59 -5.91 -10.84
C SER A 360 -10.49 -6.68 -12.18
N ILE A 361 -9.41 -7.42 -12.41
CA ILE A 361 -9.25 -8.29 -13.58
C ILE A 361 -9.99 -9.62 -13.34
N HIS A 362 -10.71 -10.07 -14.37
CA HIS A 362 -11.82 -11.04 -14.32
C HIS A 362 -11.62 -12.29 -13.42
N PRO A 363 -12.63 -12.69 -12.60
CA PRO A 363 -12.47 -13.72 -11.58
C PRO A 363 -12.16 -15.15 -12.06
N GLN A 364 -12.42 -15.47 -13.33
CA GLN A 364 -12.11 -16.80 -13.90
C GLN A 364 -10.61 -17.09 -14.00
N PHE A 365 -9.76 -16.06 -13.92
CA PHE A 365 -8.30 -16.16 -14.03
C PHE A 365 -7.61 -16.67 -12.75
N TRP A 366 -8.31 -16.67 -11.60
CA TRP A 366 -7.68 -16.87 -10.30
C TRP A 366 -7.32 -18.31 -9.95
N ARG A 367 -7.95 -19.33 -10.56
CA ARG A 367 -7.67 -20.72 -10.17
C ARG A 367 -6.21 -21.11 -10.38
N GLU A 368 -5.58 -20.76 -11.49
CA GLU A 368 -4.16 -21.10 -11.69
C GLU A 368 -3.23 -20.09 -11.03
N GLN A 369 -3.69 -18.85 -10.88
CA GLN A 369 -2.86 -17.72 -10.49
C GLN A 369 -2.73 -17.53 -8.99
N VAL A 370 -3.77 -17.88 -8.23
CA VAL A 370 -3.78 -17.87 -6.75
C VAL A 370 -2.66 -18.74 -6.20
N ARG A 371 -2.28 -19.81 -6.90
CA ARG A 371 -1.15 -20.65 -6.49
C ARG A 371 0.16 -19.86 -6.45
N GLN A 372 0.51 -19.16 -7.52
CA GLN A 372 1.75 -18.39 -7.57
C GLN A 372 1.68 -17.18 -6.62
N ILE A 373 0.51 -16.55 -6.46
CA ILE A 373 0.30 -15.47 -5.49
C ILE A 373 0.56 -15.98 -4.07
N ALA A 374 -0.11 -17.07 -3.66
CA ALA A 374 0.05 -17.64 -2.33
C ALA A 374 1.47 -18.13 -2.06
N GLN A 375 2.22 -18.52 -3.09
CA GLN A 375 3.62 -18.92 -2.98
C GLN A 375 4.57 -17.75 -2.75
N ASN A 376 4.31 -16.59 -3.37
CA ASN A 376 5.22 -15.44 -3.35
C ASN A 376 4.80 -14.34 -2.37
N LEU A 377 3.53 -13.91 -2.40
CA LEU A 377 2.96 -12.92 -1.50
C LEU A 377 1.52 -13.30 -1.11
N PRO A 378 1.34 -14.17 -0.10
CA PRO A 378 0.02 -14.57 0.40
C PRO A 378 -0.64 -13.44 1.23
N ASP A 379 -1.11 -12.41 0.55
CA ASP A 379 -1.96 -11.35 1.14
C ASP A 379 -3.37 -11.88 1.40
N ALA A 380 -3.93 -11.58 2.57
CA ALA A 380 -5.20 -12.14 3.02
C ALA A 380 -6.40 -11.79 2.12
N ALA A 381 -6.28 -10.81 1.23
CA ALA A 381 -7.30 -10.54 0.21
C ALA A 381 -7.54 -11.70 -0.78
N PHE A 382 -6.57 -12.62 -0.92
CA PHE A 382 -6.70 -13.82 -1.76
C PHE A 382 -7.05 -15.08 -0.95
N LEU A 383 -7.21 -14.96 0.37
CA LEU A 383 -7.43 -16.10 1.25
C LEU A 383 -8.77 -16.79 0.95
N THR A 384 -9.82 -16.04 0.67
CA THR A 384 -11.12 -16.59 0.25
C THR A 384 -10.99 -17.46 -1.02
N ASP A 385 -10.18 -17.03 -1.99
CA ASP A 385 -9.97 -17.78 -3.22
C ASP A 385 -9.13 -19.05 -2.97
N ALA A 386 -8.12 -18.96 -2.08
CA ALA A 386 -7.32 -20.10 -1.66
C ALA A 386 -8.16 -21.15 -0.88
N LEU A 387 -9.04 -20.71 0.03
CA LEU A 387 -9.96 -21.58 0.76
C LEU A 387 -10.89 -22.37 -0.17
N ARG A 388 -11.33 -21.73 -1.28
CA ARG A 388 -12.26 -22.34 -2.25
C ARG A 388 -11.56 -23.24 -3.28
N GLY A 389 -10.32 -22.93 -3.65
CA GLY A 389 -9.65 -23.56 -4.80
C GLY A 389 -8.35 -24.32 -4.51
N HIS A 390 -7.63 -23.98 -3.43
CA HIS A 390 -6.28 -24.50 -3.11
C HIS A 390 -6.08 -24.63 -1.58
N PRO A 391 -6.80 -25.54 -0.90
CA PRO A 391 -6.71 -25.70 0.55
C PRO A 391 -5.29 -26.05 1.03
N ASP A 392 -4.46 -26.68 0.18
CA ASP A 392 -3.06 -27.01 0.46
C ASP A 392 -2.17 -25.77 0.67
N LEU A 393 -2.59 -24.61 0.16
CA LEU A 393 -1.85 -23.36 0.23
C LEU A 393 -2.29 -22.45 1.38
N VAL A 394 -3.42 -22.72 2.02
CA VAL A 394 -4.03 -21.85 3.05
C VAL A 394 -3.06 -21.57 4.22
N LYS A 395 -2.27 -22.56 4.64
CA LYS A 395 -1.25 -22.38 5.69
C LYS A 395 -0.20 -21.30 5.38
N ARG A 396 -0.01 -20.92 4.12
CA ARG A 396 0.96 -19.89 3.71
C ARG A 396 0.53 -18.48 4.11
N PHE A 397 -0.76 -18.26 4.36
CA PHE A 397 -1.27 -16.95 4.77
C PHE A 397 -0.98 -16.63 6.23
N GLY A 398 -0.58 -17.61 7.05
CA GLY A 398 -0.21 -17.42 8.45
C GLY A 398 -1.42 -17.21 9.35
N GLU A 399 -1.33 -16.22 10.24
CA GLU A 399 -2.34 -15.87 11.24
C GLU A 399 -3.75 -15.66 10.64
N PRO A 400 -3.94 -14.97 9.49
CA PRO A 400 -5.23 -14.92 8.79
C PRO A 400 -5.88 -16.28 8.52
N ALA A 401 -5.09 -17.29 8.15
CA ALA A 401 -5.62 -18.62 7.89
C ALA A 401 -6.06 -19.33 9.16
N GLU A 402 -5.31 -19.18 10.25
CA GLU A 402 -5.66 -19.72 11.57
C GLU A 402 -7.03 -19.15 12.01
N VAL A 403 -7.24 -17.83 11.85
CA VAL A 403 -8.48 -17.13 12.21
C VAL A 403 -9.64 -17.45 11.25
N ALA A 404 -9.38 -17.64 9.96
CA ALA A 404 -10.43 -18.01 9.00
C ALA A 404 -10.89 -19.48 9.18
N GLN A 405 -10.04 -20.35 9.73
CA GLN A 405 -10.33 -21.77 9.94
C GLN A 405 -10.86 -22.10 11.34
N SER A 406 -10.62 -21.24 12.33
CA SER A 406 -11.23 -21.38 13.65
C SER A 406 -12.76 -21.30 13.53
N ARG A 407 -13.43 -22.43 13.75
CA ARG A 407 -14.88 -22.45 14.00
C ARG A 407 -15.09 -21.92 15.41
N ASN A 408 -15.67 -20.73 15.53
CA ASN A 408 -16.39 -20.35 16.74
C ASN A 408 -17.69 -21.16 16.84
#